data_AF-A0A7I0JHQ7-F1
#
_entry.id   AF-A0A7I0JHQ7-F1
#
_cell.length_a   1.000
_cell.length_b   1.000
_cell.length_c   1.000
_cell.angle_alpha   90.00
_cell.angle_beta   90.00
_cell.angle_gamma   90.00
#
_symmetry.space_group_name_H-M   'P 1'
#
loop_
_entity.id
_entity.type
_entity.pdbx_description
1 polymer ?
#
loop_
_entity_poly.entity_id
_entity_poly.type
_entity_poly.pdbx_seq_one_letter_code
_entity_poly.pdbx_strand_id
1 'polypeptide(L)'
;NVGDDYQETIGIVAIHTTVTVASFSIGGVLLAAIVPRLFNLMLKPGRNYSLYGFHYWLQSMLELVSNVRLLNVLFGDSSAVVYYLRAIGWRLNKVDQTGSNFGTNQRHENPQLSEIGSHTMVSDGLFMVNMQKSANSFRLEHTRVGERNFFGNNIIYSPDSRTGDNVLLGTKVH
;
A
#
# COMPACT_ATOMS: atom_id res chain seq x y z
N ASN A 1 14.04 34.88 -33.79
CA ASN A 1 14.13 33.64 -34.59
C ASN A 1 14.90 32.50 -33.98
N VAL A 2 16.17 32.62 -33.54
CA VAL A 2 16.83 31.46 -32.89
C VAL A 2 16.30 31.25 -31.45
N GLY A 3 15.98 32.33 -30.72
CA GLY A 3 15.41 32.26 -29.38
C GLY A 3 13.98 31.70 -29.31
N ASP A 4 13.17 31.93 -30.35
CA ASP A 4 11.77 31.45 -30.42
C ASP A 4 11.71 29.93 -30.62
N ASP A 5 12.61 29.39 -31.46
CA ASP A 5 12.74 27.95 -31.74
C ASP A 5 13.16 27.14 -30.50
N TYR A 6 14.01 27.73 -29.64
CA TYR A 6 14.38 27.12 -28.36
C TYR A 6 13.21 27.10 -27.36
N GLN A 7 12.41 28.17 -27.27
CA GLN A 7 11.26 28.21 -26.37
C GLN A 7 10.17 27.21 -26.82
N GLU A 8 9.94 27.11 -28.13
CA GLU A 8 9.02 26.13 -28.70
C GLU A 8 9.49 24.69 -28.45
N THR A 9 10.78 24.39 -28.69
CA THR A 9 11.37 23.08 -28.42
C THR A 9 11.29 22.70 -26.94
N ILE A 10 11.64 23.63 -26.04
CA ILE A 10 11.54 23.41 -24.58
C ILE A 10 10.08 23.16 -24.17
N GLY A 11 9.14 23.94 -24.72
CA GLY A 11 7.71 23.75 -24.48
C GLY A 11 7.22 22.38 -24.91
N ILE A 12 7.58 21.94 -26.12
CA ILE A 12 7.22 20.62 -26.65
C ILE A 12 7.77 19.50 -25.77
N VAL A 13 9.06 19.56 -25.44
CA VAL A 13 9.70 18.56 -24.56
C VAL A 13 9.03 18.53 -23.19
N ALA A 14 8.79 19.69 -22.58
CA ALA A 14 8.13 19.78 -21.27
C ALA A 14 6.72 19.17 -21.29
N ILE A 15 5.94 19.44 -22.33
CA ILE A 15 4.60 18.85 -22.51
C ILE A 15 4.70 17.34 -22.65
N HIS A 16 5.56 16.83 -23.54
CA HIS A 16 5.71 15.39 -23.74
C HIS A 16 6.17 14.65 -22.48
N THR A 17 7.14 15.20 -21.75
CA THR A 17 7.58 14.62 -20.47
C THR A 17 6.45 14.62 -19.45
N THR A 18 5.73 15.73 -19.30
CA THR A 18 4.61 15.84 -18.34
C THR A 18 3.50 14.84 -18.67
N VAL A 19 3.10 14.74 -19.94
CA VAL A 19 2.07 13.80 -20.38
C VAL A 19 2.51 12.35 -20.14
N THR A 20 3.77 12.02 -20.43
CA THR A 20 4.30 10.67 -20.23
C THR A 20 4.31 10.28 -18.75
N VAL A 21 4.80 11.17 -17.88
CA VAL A 21 4.85 10.95 -16.43
C VAL A 21 3.44 10.83 -15.84
N ALA A 22 2.53 11.72 -16.23
CA ALA A 22 1.14 11.68 -15.78
C ALA A 22 0.46 10.38 -16.22
N SER A 23 0.62 9.99 -17.50
CA SER A 23 0.04 8.77 -18.05
C SER A 23 0.57 7.51 -17.36
N PHE A 24 1.88 7.44 -17.12
CA PHE A 24 2.50 6.32 -16.40
C PHE A 24 2.03 6.25 -14.95
N SER A 25 1.92 7.40 -14.28
CA SER A 25 1.45 7.47 -12.89
C SER A 25 -0.01 7.01 -12.77
N ILE A 26 -0.89 7.52 -13.65
CA ILE A 26 -2.30 7.13 -13.69
C ILE A 26 -2.43 5.64 -14.03
N GLY A 27 -1.72 5.15 -15.05
CA GLY A 27 -1.69 3.73 -15.40
C GLY A 27 -1.21 2.85 -14.24
N GLY A 28 -0.16 3.29 -13.53
CA GLY A 28 0.35 2.63 -12.35
C GLY A 28 -0.69 2.53 -11.23
N VAL A 29 -1.40 3.62 -10.92
CA VAL A 29 -2.47 3.62 -9.92
C VAL A 29 -3.60 2.68 -10.31
N LEU A 30 -4.02 2.70 -11.59
CA LEU A 30 -5.07 1.81 -12.09
C LEU A 30 -4.67 0.34 -11.96
N LEU A 31 -3.44 0.00 -12.35
CA LEU A 31 -2.92 -1.37 -12.20
C LEU A 31 -2.84 -1.79 -10.73
N ALA A 32 -2.31 -0.91 -9.86
CA ALA A 32 -2.24 -1.13 -8.41
C ALA A 32 -3.62 -1.29 -7.76
N ALA A 33 -4.66 -0.68 -8.33
CA ALA A 33 -6.03 -0.82 -7.85
C ALA A 33 -6.74 -2.07 -8.40
N ILE A 34 -6.54 -2.42 -9.66
CA ILE A 34 -7.32 -3.46 -10.35
C ILE A 34 -6.70 -4.85 -10.16
N VAL A 35 -5.37 -4.96 -10.33
CA VAL A 35 -4.68 -6.26 -10.31
C VAL A 35 -4.83 -6.99 -8.97
N PRO A 36 -4.62 -6.34 -7.80
CA PRO A 36 -4.83 -7.00 -6.52
C PRO A 36 -6.26 -7.53 -6.38
N ARG A 37 -7.25 -6.72 -6.76
CA ARG A 37 -8.66 -7.10 -6.67
C ARG A 37 -8.99 -8.33 -7.50
N LEU A 38 -8.46 -8.40 -8.72
CA LEU A 38 -8.65 -9.54 -9.61
C LEU A 38 -7.99 -10.80 -9.04
N PHE A 39 -6.75 -10.70 -8.56
CA PHE A 39 -6.01 -11.85 -8.03
C PHE A 39 -6.61 -12.35 -6.72
N ASN A 40 -7.14 -11.46 -5.90
CA ASN A 40 -7.81 -11.79 -4.65
C ASN A 40 -9.13 -12.56 -4.85
N LEU A 41 -9.68 -12.63 -6.07
CA LEU A 41 -10.79 -13.56 -6.38
C LEU A 41 -10.32 -15.02 -6.34
N MET A 42 -9.04 -15.28 -6.65
CA MET A 42 -8.44 -16.62 -6.64
C MET A 42 -7.76 -16.94 -5.31
N LEU A 43 -7.36 -15.92 -4.55
CA LEU A 43 -6.70 -16.02 -3.26
C LEU A 43 -7.70 -15.84 -2.11
N LYS A 44 -8.15 -16.95 -1.52
CA LYS A 44 -9.11 -16.93 -0.41
C LYS A 44 -8.38 -16.91 0.94
N PRO A 45 -8.79 -16.04 1.89
CA PRO A 45 -8.25 -16.07 3.25
C PRO A 45 -8.62 -17.37 3.96
N GLY A 46 -7.81 -17.79 4.93
CA GLY A 46 -8.05 -18.99 5.75
C GLY A 46 -7.69 -20.32 5.09
N ARG A 47 -7.30 -20.33 3.80
CA ARG A 47 -6.93 -21.55 3.06
C ARG A 47 -5.42 -21.73 3.01
N ASN A 48 -4.97 -22.97 3.23
CA ASN A 48 -3.58 -23.35 3.01
C ASN A 48 -3.32 -23.57 1.51
N TYR A 49 -2.34 -22.85 0.98
CA TYR A 49 -1.84 -22.98 -0.38
C TYR A 49 -0.41 -23.51 -0.36
N SER A 50 0.02 -24.19 -1.43
CA SER A 50 1.42 -24.62 -1.57
C SER A 50 2.33 -23.42 -1.80
N LEU A 51 3.46 -23.38 -1.09
CA LEU A 51 4.53 -22.44 -1.37
C LEU A 51 5.12 -22.72 -2.76
N TYR A 52 5.53 -21.67 -3.48
CA TYR A 52 6.07 -21.74 -4.85
C TYR A 52 5.12 -22.29 -5.94
N GLY A 53 3.82 -22.41 -5.64
CA GLY A 53 2.81 -22.76 -6.64
C GLY A 53 2.22 -21.57 -7.39
N PHE A 54 1.22 -21.83 -8.23
CA PHE A 54 0.49 -20.79 -8.98
C PHE A 54 -0.10 -19.69 -8.07
N HIS A 55 -0.71 -20.08 -6.94
CA HIS A 55 -1.27 -19.13 -5.96
C HIS A 55 -0.17 -18.29 -5.29
N TYR A 56 1.02 -18.86 -5.07
CA TYR A 56 2.16 -18.11 -4.52
C TYR A 56 2.65 -17.07 -5.53
N TRP A 57 2.71 -17.42 -6.81
CA TRP A 57 3.05 -16.49 -7.87
C TRP A 57 2.04 -15.34 -7.97
N LEU A 58 0.72 -15.64 -7.94
CA LEU A 58 -0.35 -14.64 -7.89
C LEU A 58 -0.16 -13.69 -6.70
N GLN A 59 0.05 -14.24 -5.50
CA GLN A 59 0.29 -13.45 -4.29
C GLN A 59 1.54 -12.58 -4.41
N SER A 60 2.63 -13.10 -4.98
CA SER A 60 3.88 -12.36 -5.15
C SER A 60 3.73 -11.21 -6.17
N MET A 61 2.99 -11.44 -7.26
CA MET A 61 2.69 -10.40 -8.24
C MET A 61 1.76 -9.33 -7.67
N LEU A 62 0.76 -9.74 -6.88
CA LEU A 62 -0.11 -8.82 -6.15
C LEU A 62 0.70 -7.93 -5.23
N GLU A 63 1.58 -8.50 -4.41
CA GLU A 63 2.46 -7.76 -3.49
C GLU A 63 3.35 -6.78 -4.26
N LEU A 64 3.96 -7.21 -5.37
CA LEU A 64 4.81 -6.35 -6.19
C LEU A 64 4.06 -5.14 -6.78
N VAL A 65 2.87 -5.38 -7.36
CA VAL A 65 2.09 -4.35 -8.07
C VAL A 65 1.42 -3.36 -7.09
N SER A 66 1.09 -3.81 -5.88
CA SER A 66 0.44 -2.97 -4.86
C SER A 66 1.42 -2.20 -3.97
N ASN A 67 2.72 -2.55 -3.97
CA ASN A 67 3.77 -1.88 -3.18
C ASN A 67 4.80 -1.13 -4.06
N VAL A 68 4.36 -0.57 -5.19
CA VAL A 68 5.25 0.18 -6.08
C VAL A 68 5.77 1.44 -5.38
N ARG A 69 7.09 1.49 -5.14
CA ARG A 69 7.74 2.59 -4.41
C ARG A 69 7.43 3.97 -4.99
N LEU A 70 7.35 4.11 -6.32
CA LEU A 70 7.03 5.38 -6.96
C LEU A 70 5.67 5.92 -6.49
N LEU A 71 4.64 5.07 -6.47
CA LEU A 71 3.29 5.47 -6.03
C LEU A 71 3.26 5.76 -4.54
N ASN A 72 3.93 4.93 -3.73
CA ASN A 72 4.02 5.17 -2.29
C ASN A 72 4.72 6.50 -1.97
N VAL A 73 5.76 6.88 -2.71
CA VAL A 73 6.42 8.18 -2.55
C VAL A 73 5.52 9.33 -3.01
N LEU A 74 4.86 9.19 -4.17
CA LEU A 74 3.98 10.24 -4.71
C LEU A 74 2.80 10.55 -3.80
N PHE A 75 2.18 9.54 -3.19
CA PHE A 75 1.00 9.72 -2.36
C PHE A 75 1.31 9.80 -0.86
N GLY A 76 2.38 9.15 -0.40
CA GLY A 76 2.66 8.90 1.01
C GLY A 76 2.86 10.14 1.88
N ASP A 77 3.61 11.13 1.36
CA ASP A 77 3.84 12.39 2.07
C ASP A 77 2.69 13.41 1.90
N SER A 78 1.53 12.96 1.42
CA SER A 78 0.38 13.81 1.17
C SER A 78 -0.89 13.27 1.82
N SER A 79 -1.90 14.12 1.99
CA SER A 79 -3.23 13.69 2.43
C SER A 79 -3.93 12.75 1.43
N ALA A 80 -3.39 12.60 0.21
CA ALA A 80 -3.90 11.69 -0.80
C ALA A 80 -3.63 10.21 -0.45
N VAL A 81 -2.68 9.92 0.45
CA VAL A 81 -2.31 8.56 0.87
C VAL A 81 -3.52 7.72 1.30
N VAL A 82 -4.48 8.29 2.03
CA VAL A 82 -5.66 7.55 2.51
C VAL A 82 -6.57 7.14 1.35
N TYR A 83 -6.73 8.01 0.36
CA TYR A 83 -7.50 7.70 -0.83
C TYR A 83 -6.79 6.66 -1.68
N TYR A 84 -5.47 6.76 -1.82
CA TYR A 84 -4.66 5.77 -2.54
C TYR A 84 -4.72 4.39 -1.88
N LEU A 85 -4.51 4.31 -0.55
CA LEU A 85 -4.57 3.04 0.19
C LEU A 85 -5.97 2.39 0.09
N ARG A 86 -7.03 3.18 0.22
CA ARG A 86 -8.41 2.70 -0.04
C ARG A 86 -8.58 2.23 -1.48
N ALA A 87 -8.01 2.95 -2.44
CA ALA A 87 -8.09 2.61 -3.86
C ALA A 87 -7.37 1.29 -4.20
N ILE A 88 -6.26 0.95 -3.54
CA ILE A 88 -5.58 -0.36 -3.75
C ILE A 88 -6.24 -1.51 -3.00
N GLY A 89 -7.04 -1.22 -1.96
CA GLY A 89 -7.90 -2.21 -1.30
C GLY A 89 -7.88 -2.21 0.22
N TRP A 90 -7.10 -1.32 0.86
CA TRP A 90 -7.08 -1.22 2.32
C TRP A 90 -8.45 -0.79 2.86
N ARG A 91 -8.83 -1.40 3.98
CA ARG A 91 -10.03 -1.01 4.73
C ARG A 91 -9.65 0.01 5.79
N LEU A 92 -9.67 1.28 5.40
CA LEU A 92 -9.43 2.39 6.32
C LEU A 92 -10.78 2.94 6.80
N ASN A 93 -11.07 2.81 8.10
CA ASN A 93 -12.23 3.44 8.73
C ASN A 93 -12.04 4.97 8.81
N LYS A 94 -12.62 5.67 9.80
CA LYS A 94 -12.43 7.12 9.94
C LYS A 94 -10.97 7.41 10.27
N VAL A 95 -10.23 8.06 9.37
CA VAL A 95 -8.82 8.40 9.57
C VAL A 95 -8.69 9.88 9.90
N ASP A 96 -8.00 10.21 10.98
CA ASP A 96 -7.68 11.60 11.33
C ASP A 96 -6.46 12.06 10.51
N GLN A 97 -6.66 13.06 9.66
CA GLN A 97 -5.61 13.61 8.80
C GLN A 97 -4.77 14.62 9.58
N THR A 98 -3.55 14.24 9.95
CA THR A 98 -2.58 15.13 10.60
C THR A 98 -1.48 15.61 9.64
N GLY A 99 -1.52 15.17 8.38
CA GLY A 99 -0.49 15.42 7.36
C GLY A 99 -0.12 14.14 6.60
N SER A 100 1.13 13.70 6.71
CA SER A 100 1.68 12.50 6.03
C SER A 100 1.39 11.19 6.78
N ASN A 101 0.11 10.85 6.96
CA ASN A 101 -0.26 9.56 7.54
C ASN A 101 0.33 8.41 6.70
N PHE A 102 0.78 7.33 7.34
CA PHE A 102 1.41 6.15 6.72
C PHE A 102 2.79 6.38 6.07
N GLY A 103 3.16 7.62 5.73
CA GLY A 103 4.44 7.96 5.10
C GLY A 103 4.63 7.33 3.72
N THR A 104 5.88 7.17 3.28
CA THR A 104 6.27 6.73 1.93
C THR A 104 6.79 5.29 1.87
N ASN A 105 7.00 4.67 3.03
CA ASN A 105 7.57 3.31 3.15
C ASN A 105 6.58 2.30 3.73
N GLN A 106 5.28 2.62 3.77
CA GLN A 106 4.22 1.69 4.09
C GLN A 106 4.19 0.50 3.13
N ARG A 107 3.98 -0.69 3.67
CA ARG A 107 3.93 -1.94 2.93
C ARG A 107 2.82 -2.85 3.42
N HIS A 108 2.45 -3.81 2.60
CA HIS A 108 1.51 -4.87 2.94
C HIS A 108 1.75 -6.10 2.06
N GLU A 109 1.40 -7.28 2.55
CA GLU A 109 1.42 -8.48 1.69
C GLU A 109 0.15 -8.56 0.85
N ASN A 110 -1.02 -8.24 1.41
CA ASN A 110 -2.26 -8.15 0.64
C ASN A 110 -3.11 -6.95 1.09
N PRO A 111 -3.39 -5.98 0.21
CA PRO A 111 -4.08 -4.75 0.60
C PRO A 111 -5.50 -5.02 1.08
N GLN A 112 -6.19 -6.01 0.51
CA GLN A 112 -7.59 -6.33 0.80
C GLN A 112 -7.78 -7.04 2.15
N LEU A 113 -6.68 -7.52 2.73
CA LEU A 113 -6.65 -8.16 4.04
C LEU A 113 -6.17 -7.21 5.14
N SER A 114 -5.82 -5.97 4.79
CA SER A 114 -5.35 -4.94 5.71
C SER A 114 -6.48 -4.00 6.15
N GLU A 115 -6.74 -3.93 7.45
CA GLU A 115 -7.76 -3.06 8.05
C GLU A 115 -7.19 -2.19 9.17
N ILE A 116 -7.55 -0.90 9.16
CA ILE A 116 -7.21 0.08 10.20
C ILE A 116 -8.51 0.62 10.82
N GLY A 117 -8.60 0.50 12.14
CA GLY A 117 -9.70 1.03 12.95
C GLY A 117 -9.83 2.55 12.91
N SER A 118 -10.98 3.05 13.38
CA SER A 118 -11.29 4.49 13.42
C SER A 118 -10.34 5.24 14.34
N HIS A 119 -9.99 6.48 13.99
CA HIS A 119 -9.16 7.38 14.79
C HIS A 119 -7.75 6.84 15.09
N THR A 120 -7.31 5.83 14.35
CA THR A 120 -5.96 5.29 14.47
C THR A 120 -5.01 6.11 13.60
N MET A 121 -3.92 6.57 14.23
CA MET A 121 -2.85 7.33 13.59
C MET A 121 -1.67 6.40 13.30
N VAL A 122 -1.10 6.54 12.11
CA VAL A 122 0.00 5.68 11.64
C VAL A 122 1.11 6.54 11.06
N SER A 123 2.32 6.36 11.57
CA SER A 123 3.53 7.02 11.07
C SER A 123 4.14 6.27 9.88
N ASP A 124 5.31 6.68 9.40
CA ASP A 124 5.97 6.05 8.24
C ASP A 124 6.43 4.60 8.50
N GLY A 125 6.39 3.76 7.47
CA GLY A 125 7.02 2.44 7.48
C GLY A 125 6.19 1.33 8.14
N LEU A 126 4.87 1.50 8.26
CA LEU A 126 3.99 0.41 8.67
C LEU A 126 4.06 -0.74 7.66
N PHE A 127 4.37 -1.95 8.11
CA PHE A 127 4.26 -3.17 7.33
C PHE A 127 3.13 -4.05 7.85
N MET A 128 2.04 -4.16 7.09
CA MET A 128 0.92 -5.06 7.37
C MET A 128 1.24 -6.45 6.83
N VAL A 129 1.57 -7.38 7.72
CA VAL A 129 1.78 -8.79 7.39
C VAL A 129 0.42 -9.46 7.35
N ASN A 130 0.12 -10.19 6.27
CA ASN A 130 -1.14 -10.89 6.04
C ASN A 130 -0.94 -12.35 5.61
N MET A 131 0.28 -12.81 5.43
CA MET A 131 0.62 -14.12 4.93
C MET A 131 1.47 -14.87 5.96
N GLN A 132 0.88 -15.89 6.57
CA GLN A 132 1.60 -16.83 7.42
C GLN A 132 2.26 -17.89 6.53
N LYS A 133 3.58 -18.03 6.63
CA LYS A 133 4.37 -19.02 5.89
C LYS A 133 4.77 -20.16 6.82
N SER A 134 4.61 -21.39 6.34
CA SER A 134 5.16 -22.62 6.91
C SER A 134 6.22 -23.20 5.96
N ALA A 135 6.81 -24.35 6.30
CA ALA A 135 7.89 -24.96 5.52
C ALA A 135 7.54 -25.22 4.04
N ASN A 136 6.28 -25.53 3.71
CA ASN A 136 5.84 -25.86 2.35
C ASN A 136 4.53 -25.20 1.93
N SER A 137 3.96 -24.36 2.78
CA SER A 137 2.64 -23.77 2.56
C SER A 137 2.58 -22.34 3.05
N PHE A 138 1.65 -21.58 2.48
CA PHE A 138 1.29 -20.27 2.97
C PHE A 138 -0.21 -20.17 3.16
N ARG A 139 -0.62 -19.32 4.10
CA ARG A 139 -2.01 -19.03 4.41
C ARG A 139 -2.18 -17.53 4.53
N LEU A 140 -3.24 -17.02 3.92
CA LEU A 140 -3.59 -15.61 4.01
C LEU A 140 -4.58 -15.39 5.15
N GLU A 141 -4.34 -14.35 5.93
CA GLU A 141 -5.12 -13.98 7.10
C GLU A 141 -5.44 -12.47 7.11
N HIS A 142 -6.57 -12.14 7.72
CA HIS A 142 -6.97 -10.75 7.90
C HIS A 142 -6.17 -10.12 9.04
N THR A 143 -5.57 -8.97 8.77
CA THR A 143 -4.82 -8.20 9.76
C THR A 143 -5.56 -6.92 10.05
N ARG A 144 -6.04 -6.82 11.29
CA ARG A 144 -6.87 -5.71 11.74
C ARG A 144 -6.23 -5.00 12.91
N VAL A 145 -6.11 -3.68 12.77
CA VAL A 145 -5.74 -2.77 13.86
C VAL A 145 -7.01 -2.24 14.51
N GLY A 146 -7.05 -2.22 15.84
CA GLY A 146 -8.12 -1.61 16.64
C GLY A 146 -8.27 -0.11 16.45
N GLU A 147 -9.18 0.50 17.20
CA GLU A 147 -9.48 1.93 17.12
C GLU A 147 -8.62 2.78 18.05
N ARG A 148 -8.47 4.07 17.71
CA ARG A 148 -7.79 5.10 18.52
C ARG A 148 -6.34 4.76 18.87
N ASN A 149 -5.68 3.95 18.04
CA ASN A 149 -4.29 3.55 18.28
C ASN A 149 -3.31 4.58 17.71
N PHE A 150 -2.09 4.61 18.24
CA PHE A 150 -0.99 5.39 17.68
C PHE A 150 0.16 4.45 17.31
N PHE A 151 0.49 4.39 16.02
CA PHE A 151 1.57 3.56 15.49
C PHE A 151 2.74 4.47 15.11
N GLY A 152 3.87 4.28 15.80
CA GLY A 152 5.15 4.93 15.49
C GLY A 152 5.76 4.44 14.18
N ASN A 153 7.02 4.78 13.94
CA ASN A 153 7.68 4.45 12.67
C ASN A 153 8.13 2.99 12.61
N ASN A 154 8.13 2.41 11.42
CA ASN A 154 8.68 1.08 11.13
C ASN A 154 8.07 -0.03 11.98
N ILE A 155 6.76 -0.01 12.15
CA ILE A 155 6.00 -1.06 12.84
C ILE A 155 5.74 -2.21 11.88
N ILE A 156 6.01 -3.44 12.33
CA ILE A 156 5.51 -4.64 11.66
C ILE A 156 4.29 -5.11 12.44
N TYR A 157 3.16 -5.26 11.75
CA TYR A 157 1.91 -5.66 12.38
C TYR A 157 1.36 -6.92 11.74
N SER A 158 1.14 -7.95 12.54
CA SER A 158 0.80 -9.31 12.08
C SER A 158 -0.64 -9.68 12.43
N PRO A 159 -1.23 -10.71 11.79
CA PRO A 159 -2.60 -11.14 12.09
C PRO A 159 -2.78 -11.58 13.55
N ASP A 160 -1.71 -12.13 14.14
CA ASP A 160 -1.68 -12.60 15.52
C ASP A 160 -1.48 -11.45 16.53
N SER A 161 -1.19 -10.23 16.07
CA SER A 161 -1.07 -9.05 16.90
C SER A 161 -2.44 -8.67 17.45
N ARG A 162 -2.71 -9.02 18.72
CA ARG A 162 -3.95 -8.69 19.43
C ARG A 162 -3.85 -7.32 20.10
N THR A 163 -3.63 -6.26 19.33
CA THR A 163 -3.66 -4.91 19.90
C THR A 163 -5.10 -4.52 20.19
N GLY A 164 -5.37 -4.11 21.43
CA GLY A 164 -6.66 -3.56 21.83
C GLY A 164 -6.91 -2.18 21.22
N ASP A 165 -7.93 -1.49 21.71
CA ASP A 165 -8.18 -0.09 21.37
C ASP A 165 -7.35 0.84 22.28
N ASN A 166 -7.02 2.03 21.77
CA ASN A 166 -6.34 3.09 22.52
C ASN A 166 -4.95 2.70 23.07
N VAL A 167 -4.16 2.01 22.26
CA VAL A 167 -2.79 1.57 22.53
C VAL A 167 -1.80 2.42 21.73
N LEU A 168 -0.67 2.75 22.36
CA LEU A 168 0.48 3.36 21.71
C LEU A 168 1.53 2.29 21.42
N LEU A 169 1.84 2.08 20.14
CA LEU A 169 2.98 1.31 19.68
C LEU A 169 4.10 2.28 19.29
N GLY A 170 5.20 2.24 20.03
CA GLY A 170 6.38 3.08 19.78
C GLY A 170 7.11 2.70 18.48
N THR A 171 8.26 3.31 18.21
CA THR A 171 9.03 3.06 16.98
C THR A 171 9.72 1.69 16.99
N LYS A 172 9.70 0.96 15.85
CA LYS A 172 10.35 -0.35 15.64
C LYS A 172 9.89 -1.46 16.59
N VAL A 173 8.61 -1.48 16.94
CA VAL A 173 8.00 -2.61 17.64
C VAL A 173 7.58 -3.66 16.59
N HIS A 174 7.76 -4.94 16.93
CA HIS A 174 7.44 -6.11 16.10
C HIS A 174 6.51 -7.05 16.87
#